data_AF-A0A8J6NRG0-F1
#
_entry.id   AF-A0A8J6NRG0-F1
#
_cell.length_a   1.000
_cell.length_b   1.000
_cell.length_c   1.000
_cell.angle_alpha   90.00
_cell.angle_beta   90.00
_cell.angle_gamma   90.00
#
_symmetry.space_group_name_H-M   'P 1'
#
loop_
_entity.id
_entity.type
_entity.pdbx_description
1 polymer ?
#
loop_
_entity_poly.entity_id
_entity_poly.type
_entity_poly.pdbx_seq_one_letter_code
_entity_poly.pdbx_strand_id
1 'polypeptide(L)'
;MPKKRLDQLLVEHDLAESNDLAQRLVIAGKVRVDGQLAVTPSQIVQDDADLTVDQGPRFVSRGGEKLAAALDAFSVDVQGLVCADAGASTGGFTDCLLQNGAAKVFAIDVGHGILDWKLRNDPRVVVMEKTNARHVEKLAEPVDLVVIDASFISLKVLLPVVMGWFLPPPPTVSPPVSRGELEGGIIALIKPQFEATRKEVSQGKGVIRDTEIHKRVLHEILDFATSKGFSLLGLLRSPIQGPKGNVEFLVWLGLDKLSAQESVDQENLIRRAVSGE
;
A
#
# COMPACT_ATOMS: atom_id res chain seq x y z
N MET A 1 -9.53 -44.99 -1.84
CA MET A 1 -8.87 -43.84 -2.47
C MET A 1 -7.37 -43.96 -2.26
N PRO A 2 -6.54 -43.58 -3.23
CA PRO A 2 -5.10 -43.64 -3.09
C PRO A 2 -4.68 -42.72 -1.94
N LYS A 3 -3.74 -43.20 -1.13
CA LYS A 3 -3.13 -42.42 -0.06
C LYS A 3 -1.67 -42.21 -0.41
N LYS A 4 -1.18 -40.99 -0.22
CA LYS A 4 0.19 -40.58 -0.56
C LYS A 4 0.85 -39.89 0.63
N ARG A 5 2.17 -39.77 0.57
CA ARG A 5 2.92 -38.99 1.54
C ARG A 5 2.66 -37.51 1.32
N LEU A 6 2.49 -36.79 2.42
CA LEU A 6 2.22 -35.35 2.39
C LEU A 6 3.33 -34.55 1.67
N ASP A 7 4.60 -34.85 1.90
CA ASP A 7 5.71 -34.14 1.24
C ASP A 7 5.69 -34.28 -0.28
N GLN A 8 5.34 -35.46 -0.79
CA GLN A 8 5.14 -35.68 -2.23
C GLN A 8 3.91 -34.93 -2.74
N LEU A 9 2.80 -34.98 -2.00
CA LEU A 9 1.56 -34.31 -2.39
C LEU A 9 1.74 -32.79 -2.49
N LEU A 10 2.52 -32.19 -1.58
CA LEU A 10 2.83 -30.76 -1.60
C LEU A 10 3.60 -30.35 -2.87
N VAL A 11 4.49 -31.21 -3.36
CA VAL A 11 5.21 -30.94 -4.62
C VAL A 11 4.32 -31.18 -5.83
N GLU A 12 3.53 -32.26 -5.82
CA GLU A 12 2.59 -32.57 -6.91
C GLU A 12 1.49 -31.51 -7.09
N HIS A 13 1.13 -30.80 -6.01
CA HIS A 13 0.14 -29.72 -6.02
C HIS A 13 0.79 -28.32 -6.18
N ASP A 14 2.07 -28.23 -6.54
CA ASP A 14 2.82 -26.98 -6.70
C ASP A 14 2.83 -26.08 -5.43
N LEU A 15 2.61 -26.67 -4.25
CA LEU A 15 2.65 -25.99 -2.95
C LEU A 15 4.07 -25.92 -2.36
N ALA A 16 5.01 -26.67 -2.93
CA ALA A 16 6.44 -26.62 -2.63
C ALA A 16 7.27 -26.95 -3.88
N GLU A 17 8.30 -26.16 -4.16
CA GLU A 17 9.18 -26.33 -5.32
C GLU A 17 10.06 -27.59 -5.27
N SER A 18 10.19 -28.21 -4.09
CA SER A 18 10.98 -29.43 -3.89
C SER A 18 10.53 -30.21 -2.67
N ASN A 19 10.84 -31.51 -2.63
CA ASN A 19 10.59 -32.36 -1.46
C ASN A 19 11.29 -31.80 -0.21
N ASP A 20 12.52 -31.29 -0.34
CA ASP A 20 13.25 -30.67 0.75
C ASP A 20 12.52 -29.45 1.33
N LEU A 21 11.99 -28.58 0.46
CA LEU A 21 11.20 -27.43 0.89
C LEU A 21 9.88 -27.89 1.54
N ALA A 22 9.20 -28.87 0.96
CA ALA A 22 7.96 -29.45 1.50
C ALA A 22 8.17 -29.97 2.93
N GLN A 23 9.26 -30.72 3.17
CA GLN A 23 9.60 -31.21 4.50
C GLN A 23 9.87 -30.08 5.49
N ARG A 24 10.63 -29.05 5.09
CA ARG A 24 10.89 -27.87 5.94
C ARG A 24 9.61 -27.14 6.31
N LEU A 25 8.68 -26.97 5.36
CA LEU A 25 7.39 -26.31 5.59
C LEU A 25 6.55 -27.09 6.61
N VAL A 26 6.48 -28.41 6.50
CA VAL A 26 5.75 -29.25 7.47
C VAL A 26 6.40 -29.16 8.86
N ILE A 27 7.73 -29.29 8.94
CA ILE A 27 8.48 -29.20 10.21
C ILE A 27 8.33 -27.81 10.85
N ALA A 28 8.29 -26.75 10.05
CA ALA A 28 8.08 -25.38 10.51
C ALA A 28 6.62 -25.10 10.93
N GLY A 29 5.72 -26.09 10.86
CA GLY A 29 4.32 -25.92 11.21
C GLY A 29 3.58 -25.00 10.23
N LYS A 30 4.00 -24.96 8.96
CA LYS A 30 3.40 -24.14 7.91
C LYS A 30 2.35 -24.87 7.10
N VAL A 31 2.20 -26.18 7.24
CA VAL A 31 1.28 -26.97 6.41
C VAL A 31 0.06 -27.39 7.22
N ARG A 32 -1.13 -27.26 6.62
CA ARG A 32 -2.37 -27.86 7.12
C ARG A 32 -2.95 -28.85 6.13
N VAL A 33 -3.56 -29.90 6.67
CA VAL A 33 -4.30 -30.94 5.95
C VAL A 33 -5.72 -30.97 6.52
N ASP A 34 -6.72 -30.74 5.68
CA ASP A 34 -8.13 -30.65 6.07
C ASP A 34 -8.34 -29.67 7.25
N GLY A 35 -7.65 -28.53 7.18
CA GLY A 35 -7.68 -27.48 8.21
C GLY A 35 -6.85 -27.75 9.47
N GLN A 36 -6.31 -28.95 9.67
CA GLN A 36 -5.48 -29.31 10.83
C GLN A 36 -3.99 -29.21 10.54
N LEU A 37 -3.18 -28.85 11.54
CA LEU A 37 -1.73 -28.75 11.38
C LEU A 37 -1.13 -30.13 11.03
N ALA A 38 -0.30 -30.18 9.99
CA ALA A 38 0.40 -31.39 9.61
C ALA A 38 1.37 -31.84 10.72
N VAL A 39 1.44 -33.16 10.96
CA VAL A 39 2.23 -33.72 12.06
C VAL A 39 3.64 -34.11 11.60
N THR A 40 3.74 -34.83 10.49
CA THR A 40 5.05 -35.22 9.92
C THR A 40 5.04 -35.12 8.39
N PRO A 41 6.19 -34.83 7.74
CA PRO A 41 6.24 -34.75 6.28
C PRO A 41 5.88 -36.08 5.58
N SER A 42 6.19 -37.20 6.22
CA SER A 42 5.89 -38.54 5.72
C SER A 42 4.48 -39.04 6.09
N GLN A 43 3.65 -38.21 6.71
CA GLN A 43 2.29 -38.62 7.07
C GLN A 43 1.51 -38.99 5.81
N ILE A 44 0.71 -40.05 5.92
CA ILE A 44 -0.05 -40.59 4.81
C ILE A 44 -1.44 -39.92 4.79
N VAL A 45 -1.70 -39.12 3.76
CA VAL A 45 -2.94 -38.36 3.58
C VAL A 45 -3.72 -38.89 2.38
N GLN A 46 -4.99 -38.53 2.26
CA GLN A 46 -5.75 -38.81 1.04
C GLN A 46 -5.21 -37.94 -0.10
N ASP A 47 -5.25 -38.47 -1.32
CA ASP A 47 -4.80 -37.76 -2.52
C ASP A 47 -5.63 -36.50 -2.81
N ASP A 48 -6.87 -36.45 -2.33
CA ASP A 48 -7.81 -35.33 -2.44
C ASP A 48 -7.91 -34.48 -1.16
N ALA A 49 -6.99 -34.65 -0.21
CA ALA A 49 -6.99 -33.85 1.02
C ALA A 49 -6.79 -32.35 0.72
N ASP A 50 -7.48 -31.49 1.46
CA ASP A 50 -7.31 -30.04 1.32
C ASP A 50 -5.99 -29.61 1.97
N LEU A 51 -5.04 -29.21 1.13
CA LEU A 51 -3.70 -28.80 1.54
C LEU A 51 -3.55 -27.29 1.49
N THR A 52 -3.14 -26.69 2.61
CA THR A 52 -2.77 -25.28 2.65
C THR A 52 -1.39 -25.09 3.25
N VAL A 53 -0.63 -24.16 2.68
CA VAL A 53 0.71 -23.78 3.14
C VAL A 53 0.70 -22.30 3.55
N ASP A 54 1.05 -22.02 4.79
CA ASP A 54 1.32 -20.68 5.28
C ASP A 54 2.66 -20.19 4.73
N GLN A 55 2.58 -19.44 3.64
CA GLN A 55 3.69 -18.77 2.96
C GLN A 55 4.27 -17.59 3.76
N GLY A 56 3.71 -17.28 4.94
CA GLY A 56 4.02 -16.08 5.70
C GLY A 56 3.35 -14.83 5.12
N PRO A 57 3.65 -13.65 5.67
CA PRO A 57 3.08 -12.41 5.19
C PRO A 57 3.62 -12.08 3.80
N ARG A 58 2.73 -11.69 2.87
CA ARG A 58 3.09 -11.29 1.50
C ARG A 58 4.06 -10.10 1.48
N PHE A 59 3.91 -9.19 2.43
CA PHE A 59 4.73 -7.98 2.56
C PHE A 59 5.39 -7.90 3.94
N VAL A 60 6.49 -7.14 4.05
CA VAL A 60 7.19 -6.90 5.33
C VAL A 60 6.31 -6.25 6.41
N SER A 61 5.16 -5.67 6.03
CA SER A 61 4.19 -5.14 6.98
C SER A 61 2.78 -5.17 6.42
N ARG A 62 1.80 -5.09 7.34
CA ARG A 62 0.37 -4.99 7.01
C ARG A 62 0.04 -3.81 6.08
N GLY A 63 0.90 -2.78 6.03
CA GLY A 63 0.73 -1.66 5.11
C GLY A 63 0.67 -2.12 3.66
N GLY A 64 1.47 -3.11 3.26
CA GLY A 64 1.49 -3.59 1.88
C GLY A 64 0.14 -4.09 1.38
N GLU A 65 -0.67 -4.71 2.23
CA GLU A 65 -2.04 -5.15 1.88
C GLU A 65 -2.97 -3.99 1.55
N LYS A 66 -2.77 -2.82 2.18
CA LYS A 66 -3.57 -1.63 1.88
C LYS A 66 -3.25 -1.10 0.49
N LEU A 67 -1.95 -0.99 0.16
CA LEU A 67 -1.53 -0.51 -1.15
C LEU A 67 -1.89 -1.50 -2.25
N ALA A 68 -1.72 -2.81 -2.02
CA ALA A 68 -2.12 -3.84 -2.97
C ALA A 68 -3.60 -3.72 -3.34
N ALA A 69 -4.48 -3.59 -2.33
CA ALA A 69 -5.90 -3.37 -2.58
C ALA A 69 -6.19 -2.07 -3.35
N ALA A 70 -5.40 -1.01 -3.15
CA ALA A 70 -5.55 0.23 -3.92
C ALA A 70 -5.11 0.06 -5.38
N LEU A 71 -3.96 -0.57 -5.62
CA LEU A 71 -3.45 -0.82 -6.97
C LEU A 71 -4.44 -1.67 -7.78
N ASP A 72 -4.98 -2.73 -7.16
CA ASP A 72 -5.96 -3.61 -7.78
C ASP A 72 -7.28 -2.86 -8.05
N ALA A 73 -7.85 -2.18 -7.04
CA ALA A 73 -9.14 -1.49 -7.16
C ALA A 73 -9.10 -0.32 -8.15
N PHE A 74 -7.97 0.38 -8.25
CA PHE A 74 -7.78 1.51 -9.15
C PHE A 74 -7.14 1.12 -10.49
N SER A 75 -6.80 -0.16 -10.68
CA SER A 75 -6.12 -0.66 -11.88
C SER A 75 -4.86 0.14 -12.21
N VAL A 76 -4.06 0.45 -11.18
CA VAL A 76 -2.81 1.22 -11.33
C VAL A 76 -1.66 0.26 -11.57
N ASP A 77 -1.08 0.31 -12.77
CA ASP A 77 0.15 -0.39 -13.10
C ASP A 77 1.37 0.42 -12.64
N VAL A 78 2.24 -0.21 -11.85
CA VAL A 78 3.49 0.40 -11.34
C VAL A 78 4.74 -0.20 -11.99
N GLN A 79 4.57 -1.10 -12.96
CA GLN A 79 5.67 -1.74 -13.66
C GLN A 79 6.57 -0.69 -14.34
N GLY A 80 7.85 -0.68 -13.96
CA GLY A 80 8.84 0.24 -14.53
C GLY A 80 8.79 1.67 -14.00
N LEU A 81 7.86 2.01 -13.10
CA LEU A 81 7.70 3.36 -12.56
C LEU A 81 8.77 3.70 -11.51
N VAL A 82 9.12 4.99 -11.44
CA VAL A 82 9.86 5.59 -10.32
C VAL A 82 8.84 6.09 -9.30
N CYS A 83 8.88 5.56 -8.08
CA CYS A 83 7.91 5.88 -7.05
C CYS A 83 8.54 6.59 -5.85
N ALA A 84 7.74 7.30 -5.07
CA ALA A 84 8.11 7.73 -3.72
C ALA A 84 7.10 7.25 -2.69
N ASP A 85 7.61 6.73 -1.57
CA ASP A 85 6.84 6.26 -0.42
C ASP A 85 7.05 7.24 0.76
N ALA A 86 6.07 8.11 0.97
CA ALA A 86 6.09 9.11 2.03
C ALA A 86 5.48 8.55 3.32
N GLY A 87 6.34 8.23 4.28
CA GLY A 87 5.99 7.49 5.49
C GLY A 87 6.27 5.99 5.37
N ALA A 88 7.41 5.63 4.75
CA ALA A 88 7.75 4.25 4.42
C ALA A 88 7.74 3.31 5.64
N SER A 89 8.04 3.80 6.85
CA SER A 89 8.02 3.03 8.08
C SER A 89 8.86 1.74 7.96
N THR A 90 8.28 0.57 8.25
CA THR A 90 8.94 -0.72 8.05
C THR A 90 9.05 -1.15 6.58
N GLY A 91 8.38 -0.45 5.67
CA GLY A 91 8.49 -0.61 4.22
C GLY A 91 7.36 -1.37 3.54
N GLY A 92 6.18 -1.46 4.15
CA GLY A 92 5.07 -2.24 3.58
C GLY A 92 4.62 -1.76 2.19
N PHE A 93 4.50 -0.44 2.00
CA PHE A 93 4.15 0.16 0.71
C PHE A 93 5.31 0.02 -0.29
N THR A 94 6.54 0.33 0.13
CA THR A 94 7.76 0.08 -0.65
C THR A 94 7.85 -1.36 -1.17
N ASP A 95 7.65 -2.36 -0.32
CA ASP A 95 7.67 -3.78 -0.71
C ASP A 95 6.57 -4.10 -1.74
N CYS A 96 5.36 -3.60 -1.50
CA CYS A 96 4.26 -3.75 -2.45
C CYS A 96 4.60 -3.17 -3.84
N LEU A 97 5.17 -1.96 -3.90
CA LEU A 97 5.61 -1.35 -5.17
C LEU A 97 6.67 -2.19 -5.87
N LEU A 98 7.68 -2.67 -5.13
CA LEU A 98 8.78 -3.46 -5.71
C LEU A 98 8.33 -4.83 -6.21
N GLN A 99 7.40 -5.47 -5.51
CA GLN A 99 6.82 -6.75 -5.92
C GLN A 99 5.93 -6.60 -7.17
N ASN A 100 5.31 -5.43 -7.38
CA ASN A 100 4.56 -5.09 -8.58
C ASN A 100 5.42 -4.44 -9.69
N GLY A 101 6.74 -4.52 -9.57
CA GLY A 101 7.64 -4.17 -10.67
C GLY A 101 8.08 -2.72 -10.77
N ALA A 102 7.89 -1.90 -9.73
CA ALA A 102 8.47 -0.56 -9.69
C ALA A 102 9.99 -0.61 -9.96
N ALA A 103 10.46 0.28 -10.83
CA ALA A 103 11.87 0.37 -11.20
C ALA A 103 12.72 0.96 -10.07
N LYS A 104 12.14 1.88 -9.29
CA LYS A 104 12.82 2.58 -8.20
C LYS A 104 11.82 3.10 -7.18
N VAL A 105 12.19 3.11 -5.89
CA VAL A 105 11.36 3.66 -4.81
C VAL A 105 12.20 4.55 -3.89
N PHE A 106 11.81 5.82 -3.75
CA PHE A 106 12.32 6.69 -2.68
C PHE A 106 11.54 6.40 -1.39
N ALA A 107 12.16 5.70 -0.43
CA ALA A 107 11.55 5.36 0.85
C ALA A 107 11.85 6.44 1.88
N ILE A 108 10.88 7.33 2.12
CA ILE A 108 11.04 8.55 2.92
C ILE A 108 10.39 8.37 4.29
N ASP A 109 11.16 8.50 5.36
CA ASP A 109 10.63 8.40 6.72
C ASP A 109 11.39 9.29 7.73
N VAL A 110 10.67 9.75 8.75
CA VAL A 110 11.22 10.52 9.87
C VAL A 110 11.99 9.65 10.87
N GLY A 111 11.67 8.35 10.92
CA GLY A 111 12.31 7.34 11.72
C GLY A 111 13.71 6.99 11.23
N HIS A 112 14.38 6.13 11.98
CA HIS A 112 15.73 5.64 11.66
C HIS A 112 15.87 4.18 12.06
N GLY A 113 16.45 3.38 11.17
CA GLY A 113 16.69 1.96 11.38
C GLY A 113 15.41 1.11 11.39
N ILE A 114 14.29 1.63 10.89
CA ILE A 114 12.99 0.93 10.93
C ILE A 114 12.64 0.20 9.64
N LEU A 115 13.16 0.67 8.50
CA LEU A 115 12.95 0.01 7.20
C LEU A 115 13.56 -1.39 7.23
N ASP A 116 12.79 -2.39 6.76
CA ASP A 116 13.21 -3.79 6.72
C ASP A 116 14.57 -3.97 6.03
N TRP A 117 15.38 -4.89 6.55
CA TRP A 117 16.74 -5.12 6.08
C TRP A 117 16.80 -5.51 4.60
N LYS A 118 15.85 -6.31 4.10
CA LYS A 118 15.81 -6.71 2.69
C LYS A 118 15.59 -5.49 1.81
N LEU A 119 14.63 -4.63 2.17
CA LEU A 119 14.30 -3.44 1.40
C LEU A 119 15.43 -2.40 1.44
N ARG A 120 16.06 -2.23 2.60
CA ARG A 120 17.22 -1.33 2.75
C ARG A 120 18.37 -1.68 1.80
N ASN A 121 18.56 -2.97 1.52
CA ASN A 121 19.63 -3.46 0.66
C ASN A 121 19.19 -3.73 -0.79
N ASP A 122 17.91 -3.50 -1.13
CA ASP A 122 17.45 -3.62 -2.51
C ASP A 122 18.00 -2.44 -3.33
N PRO A 123 18.70 -2.69 -4.45
CA PRO A 123 19.33 -1.63 -5.25
C PRO A 123 18.34 -0.65 -5.87
N ARG A 124 17.05 -0.99 -5.92
CA ARG A 124 15.97 -0.12 -6.41
C ARG A 124 15.47 0.85 -5.35
N VAL A 125 15.86 0.70 -4.08
CA VAL A 125 15.39 1.53 -2.98
C VAL A 125 16.40 2.62 -2.64
N VAL A 126 15.93 3.87 -2.64
CA VAL A 126 16.67 5.01 -2.09
C VAL A 126 16.14 5.30 -0.69
N VAL A 127 16.95 4.97 0.31
CA VAL A 127 16.57 5.13 1.71
C VAL A 127 16.78 6.57 2.17
N MET A 128 15.70 7.24 2.56
CA MET A 128 15.68 8.63 3.06
C MET A 128 15.14 8.66 4.49
N GLU A 129 15.94 8.20 5.44
CA GLU A 129 15.62 8.22 6.88
C GLU A 129 15.89 9.57 7.53
N LYS A 130 15.35 9.78 8.74
CA LYS A 130 15.42 11.06 9.46
C LYS A 130 14.96 12.25 8.60
N THR A 131 14.13 11.99 7.61
CA THR A 131 13.73 12.94 6.58
C THR A 131 12.24 13.18 6.73
N ASN A 132 11.87 14.41 7.07
CA ASN A 132 10.47 14.79 7.12
C ASN A 132 10.00 15.16 5.72
N ALA A 133 9.12 14.35 5.13
CA ALA A 133 8.57 14.56 3.79
C ALA A 133 8.03 15.98 3.57
N ARG A 134 7.50 16.65 4.62
CA ARG A 134 6.99 18.03 4.55
C ARG A 134 8.04 19.07 4.14
N HIS A 135 9.32 18.73 4.28
CA HIS A 135 10.47 19.61 4.04
C HIS A 135 11.28 19.19 2.81
N VAL A 136 10.86 18.11 2.13
CA VAL A 136 11.54 17.63 0.93
C VAL A 136 10.93 18.36 -0.26
N GLU A 137 11.59 19.40 -0.74
CA GLU A 137 11.09 20.18 -1.88
C GLU A 137 11.20 19.41 -3.20
N LYS A 138 12.26 18.62 -3.37
CA LYS A 138 12.56 17.85 -4.58
C LYS A 138 13.28 16.55 -4.25
N LEU A 139 13.08 15.54 -5.11
CA LEU A 139 13.83 14.29 -5.09
C LEU A 139 14.97 14.34 -6.11
N ALA A 140 15.85 13.33 -6.05
CA ALA A 140 17.02 13.25 -6.94
C ALA A 140 16.63 13.11 -8.42
N GLU A 141 15.46 12.56 -8.70
CA GLU A 141 14.83 12.53 -10.02
C GLU A 141 13.31 12.64 -9.86
N PRO A 142 12.57 13.05 -10.90
CA PRO A 142 11.12 13.08 -10.87
C PRO A 142 10.53 11.69 -10.67
N VAL A 143 9.38 11.63 -9.99
CA VAL A 143 8.63 10.38 -9.77
C VAL A 143 7.39 10.33 -10.65
N ASP A 144 6.94 9.12 -10.93
CA ASP A 144 5.71 8.80 -11.67
C ASP A 144 4.53 8.56 -10.70
N LEU A 145 4.79 8.03 -9.50
CA LEU A 145 3.76 7.75 -8.48
C LEU A 145 4.26 8.12 -7.08
N VAL A 146 3.42 8.79 -6.29
CA VAL A 146 3.66 8.99 -4.85
C VAL A 146 2.62 8.21 -4.05
N VAL A 147 3.09 7.40 -3.10
CA VAL A 147 2.25 6.74 -2.12
C VAL A 147 2.46 7.35 -0.74
N ILE A 148 1.39 7.54 0.04
CA ILE A 148 1.46 8.22 1.34
C ILE A 148 0.80 7.39 2.45
N ASP A 149 1.60 6.92 3.42
CA ASP A 149 1.14 6.27 4.66
C ASP A 149 1.69 6.98 5.92
N ALA A 150 1.66 8.31 5.93
CA ALA A 150 2.17 9.09 7.05
C ALA A 150 1.22 9.07 8.26
N SER A 151 1.78 9.18 9.47
CA SER A 151 1.03 9.28 10.73
C SER A 151 1.32 10.61 11.44
N PHE A 152 0.38 11.10 12.24
CA PHE A 152 0.51 12.37 13.00
C PHE A 152 0.68 13.64 12.13
N ILE A 153 0.37 13.57 10.86
CA ILE A 153 0.38 14.70 9.92
C ILE A 153 -0.86 14.61 9.02
N SER A 154 -1.42 15.77 8.70
CA SER A 154 -2.54 15.86 7.77
C SER A 154 -2.05 15.79 6.33
N LEU A 155 -2.82 15.13 5.46
CA LEU A 155 -2.59 15.16 4.02
C LEU A 155 -2.64 16.58 3.45
N LYS A 156 -3.37 17.52 4.10
CA LYS A 156 -3.40 18.93 3.70
C LYS A 156 -2.01 19.59 3.72
N VAL A 157 -1.07 19.03 4.52
CA VAL A 157 0.32 19.50 4.58
C VAL A 157 1.19 18.79 3.55
N LEU A 158 0.98 17.49 3.31
CA LEU A 158 1.84 16.71 2.42
C LEU A 158 1.51 16.90 0.94
N LEU A 159 0.23 16.96 0.57
CA LEU A 159 -0.20 17.04 -0.83
C LEU A 159 0.47 18.19 -1.61
N PRO A 160 0.57 19.43 -1.09
CA PRO A 160 1.26 20.50 -1.81
C PRO A 160 2.77 20.26 -1.99
N VAL A 161 3.40 19.54 -1.06
CA VAL A 161 4.85 19.29 -1.09
C VAL A 161 5.18 18.22 -2.13
N VAL A 162 4.44 17.11 -2.11
CA VAL A 162 4.70 15.97 -3.01
C VAL A 162 4.43 16.33 -4.48
N MET A 163 3.59 17.34 -4.75
CA MET A 163 3.41 17.89 -6.10
C MET A 163 4.75 18.33 -6.72
N GLY A 164 5.68 18.84 -5.92
CA GLY A 164 7.01 19.24 -6.38
C GLY A 164 7.90 18.08 -6.82
N TRP A 165 7.56 16.84 -6.48
CA TRP A 165 8.37 15.66 -6.79
C TRP A 165 8.12 15.12 -8.21
N PHE A 166 7.02 15.50 -8.84
CA PHE A 166 6.70 15.11 -10.23
C PHE A 166 7.33 16.04 -11.27
N LEU A 167 7.75 17.24 -10.86
CA LEU A 167 8.28 18.25 -11.78
C LEU A 167 9.73 17.94 -12.14
N PRO A 168 10.13 18.10 -13.42
CA PRO A 168 11.53 18.02 -13.79
C PRO A 168 12.34 19.10 -13.05
N PRO A 169 13.63 18.84 -12.73
CA PRO A 169 14.54 19.89 -12.29
C PRO A 169 14.61 21.01 -13.35
N PRO A 170 14.94 22.26 -12.97
CA PRO A 170 15.00 23.38 -13.93
C PRO A 170 15.85 23.00 -15.15
N PRO A 171 15.44 23.41 -16.37
CA PRO A 171 15.98 22.82 -17.58
C PRO A 171 17.46 23.18 -17.77
N THR A 172 18.32 22.18 -17.66
CA THR A 172 19.58 22.12 -18.39
C THR A 172 19.57 20.84 -19.23
N VAL A 173 19.15 21.03 -20.48
CA VAL A 173 19.37 20.17 -21.66
C VAL A 173 18.56 18.86 -21.74
N SER A 174 17.83 18.76 -22.86
CA SER A 174 17.18 17.59 -23.49
C SER A 174 15.75 17.19 -23.06
N PRO A 175 14.92 16.72 -24.02
CA PRO A 175 13.46 16.72 -23.92
C PRO A 175 12.91 15.55 -23.08
N PRO A 176 11.67 15.64 -22.56
CA PRO A 176 11.07 14.56 -21.80
C PRO A 176 10.75 13.38 -22.72
N VAL A 177 11.17 12.19 -22.29
CA VAL A 177 10.76 10.91 -22.86
C VAL A 177 9.27 10.75 -22.57
N SER A 178 8.46 10.58 -23.61
CA SER A 178 7.04 10.20 -23.49
C SER A 178 6.95 8.83 -22.81
N ARG A 179 6.71 8.83 -21.49
CA ARG A 179 6.27 7.66 -20.73
C ARG A 179 4.74 7.66 -20.77
N GLY A 180 4.15 6.53 -21.11
CA GLY A 180 2.74 6.43 -21.49
C GLY A 180 1.77 7.02 -20.47
N GLU A 181 0.74 7.70 -20.98
CA GLU A 181 -0.59 8.11 -20.49
C GLU A 181 -0.86 8.45 -19.01
N LEU A 182 -0.01 8.11 -18.02
CA LEU A 182 -0.14 8.54 -16.64
C LEU A 182 0.72 9.79 -16.41
N GLU A 183 0.07 10.96 -16.43
CA GLU A 183 0.67 12.24 -16.02
C GLU A 183 0.82 12.34 -14.49
N GLY A 184 1.50 11.37 -13.88
CA GLY A 184 1.75 11.33 -12.44
C GLY A 184 0.51 11.05 -11.58
N GLY A 185 0.68 10.30 -10.50
CA GLY A 185 -0.42 9.96 -9.59
C GLY A 185 -0.04 9.99 -8.12
N ILE A 186 -1.03 10.17 -7.25
CA ILE A 186 -0.87 10.04 -5.81
C ILE A 186 -1.89 9.02 -5.28
N ILE A 187 -1.42 8.02 -4.52
CA ILE A 187 -2.28 7.16 -3.71
C ILE A 187 -2.00 7.45 -2.24
N ALA A 188 -2.98 8.00 -1.52
CA ALA A 188 -2.79 8.45 -0.15
C ALA A 188 -3.76 7.78 0.82
N LEU A 189 -3.27 7.44 2.01
CA LEU A 189 -4.08 6.92 3.09
C LEU A 189 -4.63 8.06 3.96
N ILE A 190 -5.94 8.28 3.89
CA ILE A 190 -6.70 9.18 4.75
C ILE A 190 -6.97 8.46 6.08
N LYS A 191 -6.43 9.04 7.16
CA LYS A 191 -6.56 8.51 8.52
C LYS A 191 -7.39 9.47 9.37
N PRO A 192 -8.70 9.22 9.58
CA PRO A 192 -9.58 10.14 10.30
C PRO A 192 -9.06 10.60 11.65
N GLN A 193 -8.35 9.74 12.39
CA GLN A 193 -7.75 10.08 13.68
C GLN A 193 -6.68 11.17 13.63
N PHE A 194 -6.11 11.47 12.45
CA PHE A 194 -5.10 12.53 12.25
C PHE A 194 -5.66 13.76 11.53
N GLU A 195 -6.87 13.65 10.97
CA GLU A 195 -7.56 14.73 10.26
C GLU A 195 -8.69 15.35 11.09
N ALA A 196 -9.29 14.57 12.00
CA ALA A 196 -10.34 15.04 12.90
C ALA A 196 -9.80 16.01 13.97
N THR A 197 -10.71 16.76 14.59
CA THR A 197 -10.35 17.71 15.63
C THR A 197 -9.87 16.99 16.90
N ARG A 198 -9.05 17.67 17.72
CA ARG A 198 -8.58 17.12 19.00
C ARG A 198 -9.72 16.68 19.92
N LYS A 199 -10.85 17.39 19.89
CA LYS A 199 -12.03 17.08 20.72
C LYS A 199 -12.63 15.73 20.34
N GLU A 200 -12.82 15.50 19.04
CA GLU A 200 -13.40 14.26 18.50
C GLU A 200 -12.50 13.06 18.76
N VAL A 201 -11.19 13.21 18.54
CA VAL A 201 -10.19 12.17 18.83
C VAL A 201 -10.20 11.81 20.32
N SER A 202 -10.33 12.80 21.20
CA SER A 202 -10.34 12.58 22.66
C SER A 202 -11.60 11.84 23.12
N GLN A 203 -12.77 12.16 22.55
CA GLN A 203 -14.03 11.46 22.84
C GLN A 203 -13.95 9.97 22.45
N GLY A 204 -13.29 9.67 21.32
CA GLY A 204 -13.08 8.30 20.84
C GLY A 204 -11.90 7.56 21.47
N LYS A 205 -11.20 8.14 22.46
CA LYS A 205 -9.92 7.61 23.00
C LYS A 205 -8.90 7.27 21.89
N GLY A 206 -8.86 8.08 20.83
CA GLY A 206 -8.00 7.87 19.67
C GLY A 206 -8.56 6.96 18.58
N VAL A 207 -9.81 6.50 18.71
CA VAL A 207 -10.52 5.69 17.70
C VAL A 207 -11.77 6.42 17.22
N ILE A 208 -11.82 6.78 15.94
CA ILE A 208 -12.99 7.43 15.33
C ILE A 208 -13.91 6.35 14.78
N ARG A 209 -15.05 6.14 15.44
CA ARG A 209 -16.10 5.19 15.01
C ARG A 209 -17.29 5.87 14.34
N ASP A 210 -17.45 7.17 14.54
CA ASP A 210 -18.57 7.94 14.02
C ASP A 210 -18.41 8.13 12.51
N THR A 211 -19.37 7.61 11.74
CA THR A 211 -19.38 7.68 10.28
C THR A 211 -19.60 9.09 9.77
N GLU A 212 -20.26 9.97 10.53
CA GLU A 212 -20.43 11.38 10.14
C GLU A 212 -19.11 12.14 10.25
N ILE A 213 -18.26 11.78 11.23
CA ILE A 213 -16.89 12.28 11.29
C ILE A 213 -16.06 11.75 10.12
N HIS A 214 -16.22 10.48 9.74
CA HIS A 214 -15.54 9.93 8.55
C HIS A 214 -15.93 10.68 7.29
N LYS A 215 -17.23 10.86 7.02
CA LYS A 215 -17.72 11.62 5.85
C LYS A 215 -17.16 13.04 5.84
N ARG A 216 -17.26 13.77 6.95
CA ARG A 216 -16.75 15.14 7.06
C ARG A 216 -15.25 15.21 6.77
N VAL A 217 -14.45 14.32 7.35
CA VAL A 217 -13.01 14.25 7.08
C VAL A 217 -12.74 13.99 5.60
N LEU A 218 -13.47 13.06 4.98
CA LEU A 218 -13.32 12.76 3.56
C LEU A 218 -13.63 13.99 2.71
N HIS A 219 -14.78 14.65 2.92
CA HIS A 219 -15.10 15.91 2.23
C HIS A 219 -13.98 16.94 2.39
N GLU A 220 -13.54 17.19 3.61
CA GLU A 220 -12.51 18.19 3.89
C GLU A 220 -11.17 17.93 3.18
N ILE A 221 -10.79 16.67 3.01
CA ILE A 221 -9.54 16.29 2.34
C ILE A 221 -9.70 16.32 0.83
N LEU A 222 -10.81 15.81 0.31
CA LEU A 222 -11.10 15.79 -1.12
C LEU A 222 -11.31 17.20 -1.67
N ASP A 223 -12.10 18.03 -0.98
CA ASP A 223 -12.31 19.43 -1.35
C ASP A 223 -10.99 20.21 -1.31
N PHE A 224 -10.14 19.94 -0.31
CA PHE A 224 -8.80 20.53 -0.26
C PHE A 224 -7.93 20.09 -1.44
N ALA A 225 -7.89 18.78 -1.75
CA ALA A 225 -7.12 18.26 -2.88
C ALA A 225 -7.57 18.92 -4.20
N THR A 226 -8.88 18.97 -4.45
CA THR A 226 -9.47 19.64 -5.61
C THR A 226 -9.09 21.12 -5.65
N SER A 227 -9.13 21.83 -4.51
CA SER A 227 -8.71 23.24 -4.42
C SER A 227 -7.22 23.46 -4.74
N LYS A 228 -6.38 22.44 -4.56
CA LYS A 228 -4.95 22.44 -4.90
C LYS A 228 -4.66 22.00 -6.34
N GLY A 229 -5.69 21.62 -7.09
CA GLY A 229 -5.59 21.26 -8.50
C GLY A 229 -5.44 19.76 -8.76
N PHE A 230 -5.64 18.92 -7.75
CA PHE A 230 -5.70 17.47 -7.95
C PHE A 230 -7.07 17.06 -8.47
N SER A 231 -7.11 16.04 -9.31
CA SER A 231 -8.35 15.39 -9.76
C SER A 231 -8.60 14.14 -8.94
N LEU A 232 -9.83 13.97 -8.44
CA LEU A 232 -10.24 12.74 -7.74
C LEU A 232 -10.48 11.63 -8.76
N LEU A 233 -9.66 10.57 -8.70
CA LEU A 233 -9.76 9.42 -9.60
C LEU A 233 -10.38 8.19 -8.91
N GLY A 234 -10.26 8.08 -7.59
CA GLY A 234 -10.89 7.00 -6.84
C GLY A 234 -10.81 7.16 -5.33
N LEU A 235 -11.71 6.47 -4.63
CA LEU A 235 -11.73 6.37 -3.18
C LEU A 235 -12.16 4.96 -2.77
N LEU A 236 -11.40 4.31 -1.89
CA LEU A 236 -11.79 3.04 -1.28
C LEU A 236 -11.60 3.07 0.24
N ARG A 237 -12.33 2.19 0.92
CA ARG A 237 -12.05 1.86 2.32
C ARG A 237 -10.84 0.93 2.38
N SER A 238 -9.90 1.19 3.29
CA SER A 238 -8.77 0.28 3.52
C SER A 238 -9.29 -1.12 3.92
N PRO A 239 -8.76 -2.21 3.33
CA PRO A 239 -9.21 -3.58 3.61
C PRO A 239 -8.91 -4.01 5.05
N ILE A 240 -7.95 -3.35 5.68
CA ILE A 240 -7.57 -3.56 7.07
C ILE A 240 -7.71 -2.27 7.87
N GLN A 241 -8.08 -2.42 9.14
CA GLN A 241 -8.09 -1.31 10.09
C GLN A 241 -6.69 -1.00 10.60
N GLY A 242 -6.46 0.26 10.99
CA GLY A 242 -5.24 0.69 11.68
C GLY A 242 -5.04 -0.05 13.01
N PRO A 243 -3.85 0.02 13.64
CA PRO A 243 -3.50 -0.79 14.81
C PRO A 243 -4.46 -0.68 16.00
N LYS A 244 -5.13 0.48 16.17
CA LYS A 244 -6.12 0.73 17.23
C LYS A 244 -7.57 0.45 16.80
N GLY A 245 -7.80 -0.12 15.62
CA GLY A 245 -9.11 -0.37 15.04
C GLY A 245 -9.75 0.84 14.34
N ASN A 246 -8.94 1.84 13.94
CA ASN A 246 -9.45 2.95 13.13
C ASN A 246 -9.74 2.47 11.71
N VAL A 247 -10.89 2.87 11.17
CA VAL A 247 -11.17 2.78 9.74
C VAL A 247 -10.34 3.84 9.03
N GLU A 248 -9.71 3.43 7.94
CA GLU A 248 -8.84 4.27 7.11
C GLU A 248 -9.33 4.17 5.67
N PHE A 249 -9.03 5.17 4.84
CA PHE A 249 -9.50 5.25 3.45
C PHE A 249 -8.33 5.53 2.53
N LEU A 250 -8.32 4.97 1.32
CA LEU A 250 -7.32 5.20 0.29
C LEU A 250 -7.93 6.06 -0.80
N VAL A 251 -7.26 7.15 -1.16
CA VAL A 251 -7.67 8.03 -2.25
C VAL A 251 -6.64 7.95 -3.38
N TRP A 252 -7.10 7.92 -4.61
CA TRP A 252 -6.29 8.09 -5.81
C TRP A 252 -6.55 9.46 -6.43
N LEU A 253 -5.47 10.22 -6.60
CA LEU A 253 -5.48 11.58 -7.11
C LEU A 253 -4.58 11.68 -8.35
N GLY A 254 -5.09 12.35 -9.39
CA GLY A 254 -4.32 12.75 -10.56
C GLY A 254 -3.79 14.18 -10.42
N LEU A 255 -2.69 14.50 -11.11
CA LEU A 255 -2.10 15.85 -11.11
C LEU A 255 -2.79 16.83 -12.06
N ASP A 256 -3.61 16.31 -12.96
CA ASP A 256 -4.05 17.05 -14.12
C ASP A 256 -5.51 17.51 -13.98
N LYS A 257 -5.77 18.81 -14.24
CA LYS A 257 -7.12 19.39 -14.13
C LYS A 257 -8.02 19.00 -15.32
N LEU A 258 -7.45 18.47 -16.40
CA LEU A 258 -8.10 18.40 -17.72
C LEU A 258 -8.92 17.12 -17.95
N SER A 259 -8.79 16.08 -17.13
CA SER A 259 -9.67 14.89 -17.20
C SER A 259 -10.99 15.06 -16.44
N ALA A 260 -11.42 16.31 -16.17
CA ALA A 260 -12.73 16.66 -15.60
C ALA A 260 -13.92 16.37 -16.55
N GLN A 261 -13.79 15.41 -17.47
CA GLN A 261 -14.83 15.05 -18.45
C GLN A 261 -15.81 13.98 -17.96
N GLU A 262 -15.57 13.37 -16.81
CA GLU A 262 -16.62 12.72 -16.02
C GLU A 262 -16.53 13.26 -14.60
N SER A 263 -17.56 13.97 -14.14
CA SER A 263 -17.62 14.39 -12.74
C SER A 263 -17.71 13.13 -11.88
N VAL A 264 -16.56 12.69 -11.36
CA VAL A 264 -16.53 11.61 -10.37
C VAL A 264 -17.49 12.02 -9.25
N ASP A 265 -18.51 11.20 -9.03
CA ASP A 265 -19.54 11.45 -8.02
C ASP A 265 -18.91 11.28 -6.62
N GLN A 266 -18.32 12.36 -6.14
CA GLN A 266 -17.62 12.43 -4.86
C GLN A 266 -18.53 11.97 -3.71
N GLU A 267 -19.82 12.32 -3.75
CA GLU A 267 -20.77 11.94 -2.71
C GLU A 267 -21.01 10.42 -2.70
N ASN A 268 -21.19 9.83 -3.88
CA ASN A 268 -21.36 8.39 -4.01
C ASN A 268 -20.09 7.63 -3.60
N LEU A 269 -18.91 8.12 -3.98
CA LEU A 269 -17.64 7.55 -3.54
C LEU A 269 -17.49 7.58 -2.01
N ILE A 270 -17.76 8.73 -1.38
CA ILE A 270 -17.71 8.86 0.08
C ILE A 270 -18.71 7.90 0.72
N ARG A 271 -19.94 7.84 0.22
CA ARG A 271 -20.97 6.94 0.74
C ARG A 271 -20.53 5.49 0.71
N ARG A 272 -20.04 5.00 -0.45
CA ARG A 272 -19.56 3.62 -0.63
C ARG A 272 -18.35 3.31 0.25
N ALA A 273 -17.38 4.21 0.30
CA ALA A 273 -16.20 4.03 1.15
C ALA A 273 -16.57 3.94 2.64
N VAL A 274 -17.52 4.76 3.11
CA VAL A 274 -17.96 4.74 4.52
C VAL A 274 -18.82 3.52 4.84
N SER A 275 -19.69 3.07 3.92
CA SER A 275 -20.49 1.85 4.10
C SER A 275 -19.66 0.56 3.98
N GLY A 276 -18.53 0.61 3.27
CA GLY A 276 -17.70 -0.56 2.96
C GLY A 276 -18.23 -1.38 1.77
N GLU A 277 -18.94 -0.74 0.85
CA GLU A 277 -19.46 -1.29 -0.42
C GLU A 277 -18.47 -1.11 -1.59
#